data_AF-A0A6G7X5Z3-F1
#
_entry.id   AF-A0A6G7X5Z3-F1
#
_cell.length_a   1.000
_cell.length_b   1.000
_cell.length_c   1.000
_cell.angle_alpha   90.00
_cell.angle_beta   90.00
_cell.angle_gamma   90.00
#
_symmetry.space_group_name_H-M   'P 1'
#
loop_
_entity.id
_entity.type
_entity.pdbx_description
1 polymer ?
#
loop_
_entity_poly.entity_id
_entity_poly.type
_entity_poly.pdbx_seq_one_letter_code
_entity_poly.pdbx_strand_id
1 'polypeptide(L)'
;MKTTIITTAVAILLSITAPVLGSDKLYKNVVGDKESGIVTSTVCKSSSNGSLTPLKQTVFYYSSDKSLKERTSYIWDSNTQEWVVVGQHRYEYNSESKLMNISYLCWNKTTKSWHKDVRYAMYVYDANNIDHPVKYLSVNAN
;
A
#
# COMPACT_ATOMS: atom_id res chain seq x y z
N MET A 1 1.22 -38.81 -5.67
CA MET A 1 0.61 -38.05 -4.55
C MET A 1 0.57 -36.58 -4.97
N LYS A 2 -0.59 -35.93 -4.98
CA LYS A 2 -0.69 -34.48 -5.25
C LYS A 2 -0.70 -33.77 -3.90
N THR A 3 0.38 -33.07 -3.58
CA THR A 3 0.53 -32.34 -2.32
C THR A 3 -0.29 -31.06 -2.39
N THR A 4 -1.37 -31.00 -1.62
CA THR A 4 -2.15 -29.78 -1.42
C THR A 4 -1.39 -28.91 -0.42
N ILE A 5 -0.76 -27.82 -0.89
CA ILE A 5 -0.21 -26.80 0.01
C ILE A 5 -1.40 -25.95 0.47
N ILE A 6 -1.78 -26.10 1.73
CA ILE A 6 -2.77 -25.24 2.38
C ILE A 6 -2.05 -23.93 2.70
N THR A 7 -2.21 -22.91 1.86
CA THR A 7 -1.70 -21.57 2.15
C THR A 7 -2.62 -20.93 3.20
N THR A 8 -2.22 -20.99 4.47
CA THR A 8 -2.94 -20.37 5.58
C THR A 8 -2.73 -18.85 5.56
N ALA A 9 -3.71 -18.09 5.08
CA ALA A 9 -3.72 -16.64 5.27
C ALA A 9 -4.10 -16.34 6.73
N VAL A 10 -3.14 -15.96 7.56
CA VAL A 10 -3.40 -15.52 8.94
C VAL A 10 -3.98 -14.11 8.90
N ALA A 11 -5.16 -13.91 9.51
CA ALA A 11 -5.75 -12.59 9.73
C ALA A 11 -5.49 -12.18 11.18
N ILE A 12 -4.66 -11.15 11.40
CA ILE A 12 -4.40 -10.61 12.75
C ILE A 12 -5.13 -9.27 12.89
N LEU A 13 -6.12 -9.20 13.78
CA LEU A 13 -6.82 -7.98 14.13
C LEU A 13 -6.18 -7.34 15.37
N LEU A 14 -5.52 -6.20 15.20
CA LEU A 14 -4.91 -5.43 16.29
C LEU A 14 -5.70 -4.12 16.50
N SER A 15 -5.98 -3.77 17.75
CA SER A 15 -6.47 -2.44 18.10
C SER A 15 -5.31 -1.45 18.08
N ILE A 16 -5.51 -0.29 17.45
CA ILE A 16 -4.57 0.83 17.50
C ILE A 16 -5.22 1.97 18.29
N THR A 17 -4.70 2.27 19.48
CA THR A 17 -5.18 3.39 20.31
C THR A 17 -4.39 4.65 19.96
N ALA A 18 -5.01 5.59 19.26
CA ALA A 18 -4.46 6.94 19.10
C ALA A 18 -5.02 7.84 20.23
N PRO A 19 -4.18 8.60 20.95
CA PRO A 19 -4.65 9.52 21.98
C PRO A 19 -5.28 10.76 21.31
N VAL A 20 -6.59 10.72 21.07
CA VAL A 20 -7.36 11.89 20.64
C VAL A 20 -8.59 11.98 21.54
N LEU A 21 -8.81 13.16 22.13
CA LEU A 21 -9.99 13.47 22.94
C LEU A 21 -11.28 13.14 22.15
N GLY A 22 -12.09 12.21 22.66
CA GLY A 22 -13.37 11.78 22.07
C GLY A 22 -13.30 10.60 21.09
N SER A 23 -12.17 9.88 21.02
CA SER A 23 -11.75 9.06 19.88
C SER A 23 -12.55 7.79 19.60
N ASP A 24 -13.09 7.70 18.40
CA ASP A 24 -13.41 6.43 17.75
C ASP A 24 -12.21 5.48 17.76
N LYS A 25 -12.43 4.22 18.17
CA LYS A 25 -11.36 3.20 18.19
C LYS A 25 -11.07 2.73 16.76
N LEU A 26 -9.79 2.66 16.41
CA LEU A 26 -9.36 2.14 15.12
C LEU A 26 -8.81 0.72 15.28
N TYR A 27 -9.12 -0.12 14.32
CA TYR A 27 -8.70 -1.51 14.25
C TYR A 27 -7.98 -1.74 12.93
N LYS A 28 -6.89 -2.50 12.97
CA LYS A 28 -6.12 -2.88 11.79
C LYS A 28 -6.17 -4.39 11.63
N ASN A 29 -6.63 -4.84 10.48
CA ASN A 29 -6.53 -6.22 10.04
C ASN A 29 -5.44 -6.34 8.99
N VAL A 30 -4.57 -7.34 9.12
CA VAL A 30 -3.57 -7.68 8.11
C VAL A 30 -3.79 -9.11 7.67
N VAL A 31 -3.88 -9.33 6.36
CA VAL A 31 -4.11 -10.63 5.73
C VAL A 31 -3.04 -10.89 4.68
N GLY A 32 -2.52 -12.11 4.66
CA GLY A 32 -1.46 -12.53 3.75
C GLY A 32 -0.07 -12.22 4.30
N ASP A 33 0.94 -12.58 3.52
CA ASP A 33 2.34 -12.49 3.91
C ASP A 33 3.24 -12.27 2.67
N LYS A 34 4.51 -11.92 2.89
CA LYS A 34 5.45 -11.65 1.80
C LYS A 34 5.78 -12.89 0.97
N GLU A 35 5.71 -14.09 1.54
CA GLU A 35 5.97 -15.34 0.82
C GLU A 35 4.86 -15.62 -0.20
N SER A 36 3.61 -15.30 0.15
CA SER A 36 2.46 -15.36 -0.77
C SER A 36 2.51 -14.29 -1.87
N GLY A 37 3.40 -13.30 -1.76
CA GLY A 37 3.54 -12.19 -2.69
C GLY A 37 2.53 -11.05 -2.48
N ILE A 38 1.52 -11.20 -1.62
CA ILE A 38 0.50 -10.17 -1.39
C ILE A 38 0.19 -10.03 0.09
N VAL A 39 0.23 -8.79 0.59
CA VAL A 39 -0.22 -8.43 1.93
C VAL A 39 -1.29 -7.36 1.82
N THR A 40 -2.45 -7.58 2.45
CA THR A 40 -3.54 -6.60 2.51
C THR A 40 -3.69 -6.09 3.95
N SER A 41 -3.64 -4.79 4.12
CA SER A 41 -3.87 -4.11 5.39
C SER A 41 -5.16 -3.29 5.30
N THR A 42 -6.14 -3.60 6.14
CA THR A 42 -7.41 -2.87 6.23
C THR A 42 -7.51 -2.19 7.57
N VAL A 43 -7.86 -0.90 7.58
CA VAL A 43 -8.15 -0.12 8.78
C VAL A 43 -9.65 0.11 8.87
N CYS A 44 -10.24 -0.25 10.01
CA CYS A 44 -11.64 -0.06 10.33
C CYS A 44 -11.80 0.86 11.53
N LYS A 45 -12.94 1.55 11.57
CA LYS A 45 -13.42 2.37 12.66
C LYS A 45 -14.48 1.61 13.44
N SER A 46 -14.41 1.61 14.76
CA SER A 46 -15.48 1.09 15.60
C SER A 46 -16.47 2.19 15.97
N SER A 47 -17.75 1.87 15.82
CA SER A 47 -18.87 2.67 16.30
C SER A 47 -19.18 2.35 17.77
N SER A 48 -19.97 3.20 18.44
CA SER A 48 -20.37 3.02 19.84
C SER A 48 -21.06 1.68 20.13
N ASN A 49 -21.72 1.08 19.14
CA ASN A 49 -22.37 -0.23 19.23
C ASN A 49 -21.43 -1.41 18.93
N GLY A 50 -20.12 -1.18 18.77
CA GLY A 50 -19.13 -2.21 18.46
C GLY A 50 -19.04 -2.61 16.98
N SER A 51 -19.90 -2.07 16.10
CA SER A 51 -19.80 -2.31 14.66
C SER A 51 -18.50 -1.74 14.08
N LEU A 52 -17.90 -2.45 13.11
CA LEU A 52 -16.70 -2.02 12.42
C LEU A 52 -17.04 -1.53 11.01
N THR A 53 -16.72 -0.28 10.72
CA THR A 53 -16.84 0.31 9.38
C THR A 53 -15.46 0.43 8.74
N PRO A 54 -15.22 -0.10 7.52
CA PRO A 54 -13.95 0.09 6.84
C PRO A 54 -13.67 1.56 6.56
N LEU A 55 -12.39 1.95 6.61
CA LEU A 55 -11.94 3.31 6.29
C LEU A 55 -10.96 3.33 5.13
N LYS A 56 -9.89 2.54 5.25
CA LYS A 56 -8.76 2.55 4.32
C LYS A 56 -8.26 1.13 4.13
N GLN A 57 -7.84 0.82 2.92
CA GLN A 57 -7.15 -0.42 2.61
C GLN A 57 -5.85 -0.10 1.86
N THR A 58 -4.83 -0.90 2.13
CA THR A 58 -3.57 -0.85 1.40
C THR A 58 -3.18 -2.26 1.03
N VAL A 59 -2.96 -2.48 -0.26
CA VAL A 59 -2.48 -3.76 -0.79
C VAL A 59 -1.03 -3.58 -1.20
N PHE A 60 -0.19 -4.47 -0.69
CA PHE A 60 1.23 -4.55 -0.99
C PHE A 60 1.48 -5.78 -1.85
N TYR A 61 2.15 -5.59 -2.98
CA TYR A 61 2.57 -6.65 -3.87
C TYR A 61 4.07 -6.80 -3.80
N TYR A 62 4.55 -8.02 -3.65
CA TYR A 62 5.96 -8.36 -3.53
C TYR A 62 6.39 -9.24 -4.70
N SER A 63 7.64 -9.06 -5.12
CA SER A 63 8.33 -9.94 -6.06
C SER A 63 8.71 -11.26 -5.38
N SER A 64 9.13 -12.27 -6.14
CA SER A 64 9.53 -13.58 -5.62
C SER A 64 10.75 -13.53 -4.68
N ASP A 65 11.59 -12.50 -4.82
CA ASP A 65 12.70 -12.19 -3.92
C ASP A 65 12.27 -11.44 -2.64
N LYS A 66 10.95 -11.25 -2.45
CA LYS A 66 10.31 -10.55 -1.32
C LYS A 66 10.55 -9.03 -1.31
N SER A 67 11.08 -8.46 -2.38
CA SER A 67 11.17 -7.01 -2.60
C SER A 67 9.76 -6.44 -2.84
N LEU A 68 9.46 -5.28 -2.26
CA LEU A 68 8.15 -4.62 -2.46
C LEU A 68 8.09 -4.10 -3.89
N LYS A 69 7.15 -4.56 -4.70
CA LYS A 69 6.98 -4.11 -6.09
C LYS A 69 5.99 -2.96 -6.21
N GLU A 70 4.87 -3.05 -5.49
CA GLU A 70 3.78 -2.10 -5.61
C GLU A 70 3.04 -1.93 -4.28
N ARG A 71 2.56 -0.71 -4.03
CA ARG A 71 1.63 -0.38 -2.95
C ARG A 71 0.44 0.39 -3.51
N THR A 72 -0.74 -0.20 -3.47
CA THR A 72 -1.98 0.43 -3.92
C THR A 72 -2.86 0.78 -2.72
N SER A 73 -3.35 2.02 -2.68
CA SER A 73 -4.13 2.58 -1.57
C SER A 73 -5.57 2.82 -1.99
N TYR A 74 -6.50 2.45 -1.11
CA TYR A 74 -7.94 2.55 -1.30
C TYR A 74 -8.60 3.25 -0.11
N ILE A 75 -9.71 3.93 -0.37
CA ILE A 75 -10.62 4.48 0.64
C ILE A 75 -11.97 3.79 0.47
N TRP A 76 -12.62 3.49 1.58
CA TRP A 76 -13.98 2.96 1.58
C TRP A 76 -14.97 4.06 1.25
N ASP A 77 -15.79 3.88 0.21
CA ASP A 77 -16.95 4.73 -0.05
C ASP A 77 -18.17 4.11 0.64
N SER A 78 -18.66 4.76 1.69
CA SER A 78 -19.79 4.26 2.46
C SER A 78 -21.13 4.36 1.71
N ASN A 79 -21.22 5.22 0.70
CA ASN A 79 -22.46 5.41 -0.06
C ASN A 79 -22.63 4.29 -1.08
N THR A 80 -21.55 3.92 -1.77
CA THR A 80 -21.57 2.84 -2.76
C THR A 80 -21.20 1.48 -2.17
N GLN A 81 -20.66 1.45 -0.95
CA GLN A 81 -20.13 0.24 -0.29
C GLN A 81 -19.02 -0.44 -1.10
N GLU A 82 -18.10 0.37 -1.63
CA GLU A 82 -17.00 -0.10 -2.48
C GLU A 82 -15.65 0.50 -2.07
N TRP A 83 -14.57 -0.23 -2.35
CA TRP A 83 -13.21 0.30 -2.24
C TRP A 83 -12.87 1.14 -3.46
N VAL A 84 -12.67 2.42 -3.26
CA VAL A 84 -12.24 3.35 -4.31
C VAL A 84 -10.73 3.51 -4.24
N VAL A 85 -10.04 3.16 -5.32
CA VAL A 85 -8.60 3.39 -5.45
C VAL A 85 -8.28 4.88 -5.40
N VAL A 86 -7.18 5.22 -4.72
CA VAL A 86 -6.73 6.60 -4.50
C VAL A 86 -5.41 6.85 -5.19
N GLY A 87 -4.51 5.87 -5.13
CA GLY A 87 -3.17 6.02 -5.67
C GLY A 87 -2.38 4.73 -5.61
N GLN A 88 -1.31 4.69 -6.39
CA GLN A 88 -0.42 3.56 -6.51
C GLN A 88 1.02 4.03 -6.45
N HIS A 89 1.85 3.33 -5.68
CA HIS A 89 3.30 3.48 -5.69
C HIS A 89 3.92 2.24 -6.34
N ARG A 90 4.90 2.42 -7.23
CA ARG A 90 5.74 1.33 -7.73
C ARG A 90 7.18 1.57 -7.33
N TYR A 91 7.87 0.49 -7.05
CA TYR A 91 9.22 0.48 -6.50
C TYR A 91 10.11 -0.30 -7.45
N GLU A 92 11.24 0.29 -7.82
CA GLU A 92 12.21 -0.33 -8.71
C GLU A 92 13.56 -0.40 -8.02
N TYR A 93 14.25 -1.51 -8.22
CA TYR A 93 15.52 -1.83 -7.57
C TYR A 93 16.58 -2.14 -8.63
N ASN A 94 17.84 -1.90 -8.29
CA ASN A 94 18.96 -2.34 -9.13
C ASN A 94 19.29 -3.83 -8.91
N SER A 95 20.29 -4.34 -9.61
CA SER A 95 20.76 -5.73 -9.51
C SER A 95 21.33 -6.11 -8.14
N GLU A 96 21.66 -5.13 -7.29
CA GLU A 96 22.13 -5.33 -5.91
C GLU A 96 20.97 -5.19 -4.89
N SER A 97 19.72 -5.19 -5.36
CA SER A 97 18.51 -5.03 -4.53
C SER A 97 18.44 -3.69 -3.77
N LYS A 98 19.12 -2.64 -4.26
CA LYS A 98 18.99 -1.27 -3.74
C LYS A 98 17.87 -0.53 -4.46
N LEU A 99 17.06 0.20 -3.69
CA LEU A 99 15.91 0.94 -4.21
C LEU A 99 16.37 2.11 -5.09
N MET A 100 16.07 2.06 -6.38
CA MET A 100 16.47 3.10 -7.33
C MET A 100 15.42 4.19 -7.48
N ASN A 101 14.15 3.83 -7.54
CA ASN A 101 13.08 4.80 -7.67
C ASN A 101 11.77 4.35 -7.02
N ILE A 102 10.98 5.34 -6.67
CA ILE A 102 9.56 5.20 -6.34
C ILE A 102 8.80 6.08 -7.32
N SER A 103 7.89 5.50 -8.08
CA SER A 103 6.91 6.24 -8.88
C SER A 103 5.55 6.24 -8.19
N TYR A 104 4.79 7.32 -8.33
CA TYR A 104 3.46 7.46 -7.77
C TYR A 104 2.48 7.99 -8.81
N LEU A 105 1.33 7.33 -8.92
CA LEU A 105 0.20 7.72 -9.75
C LEU A 105 -1.03 7.97 -8.87
N CYS A 106 -1.72 9.08 -9.12
CA CYS A 106 -3.04 9.37 -8.56
C CYS A 106 -4.13 8.69 -9.39
N TRP A 107 -5.20 8.25 -8.74
CA TRP A 107 -6.42 7.85 -9.45
C TRP A 107 -7.34 9.05 -9.67
N ASN A 108 -7.79 9.25 -10.90
CA ASN A 108 -8.83 10.23 -11.23
C ASN A 108 -10.20 9.57 -11.06
N LYS A 109 -10.92 9.96 -10.00
CA LYS A 109 -12.25 9.41 -9.69
C LYS A 109 -13.31 9.80 -10.72
N THR A 110 -13.18 10.98 -11.33
CA THR A 110 -14.14 11.49 -12.32
C THR A 110 -14.04 10.74 -13.64
N THR A 111 -12.83 10.55 -14.17
CA THR A 111 -12.60 9.84 -15.44
C THR A 111 -12.45 8.32 -15.27
N LYS A 112 -12.39 7.84 -14.01
CA LYS A 112 -12.13 6.44 -13.66
C LYS A 112 -10.87 5.89 -14.35
N SER A 113 -9.79 6.67 -14.30
CA SER A 113 -8.50 6.33 -14.89
C SER A 113 -7.35 6.83 -14.02
N TRP A 114 -6.15 6.28 -14.22
CA TRP A 114 -4.94 6.88 -13.64
C TRP A 114 -4.72 8.28 -14.20
N HIS A 115 -4.29 9.22 -13.35
CA HIS A 115 -3.74 10.48 -13.82
C HIS A 115 -2.53 10.21 -14.70
N LYS A 116 -2.37 11.01 -15.75
CA LYS A 116 -1.19 10.98 -16.62
C LYS A 116 0.07 11.50 -15.94
N ASP A 117 -0.09 12.27 -14.86
CA ASP A 117 1.01 12.83 -14.10
C ASP A 117 1.59 11.77 -13.16
N VAL A 118 2.87 11.48 -13.34
CA VAL A 118 3.61 10.54 -12.51
C VAL A 118 4.62 11.33 -11.70
N ARG A 119 4.61 11.13 -10.38
CA ARG A 119 5.60 11.71 -9.47
C ARG A 119 6.65 10.67 -9.14
N TYR A 120 7.91 11.01 -9.35
CA TYR A 120 9.07 10.17 -9.08
C TYR A 120 9.88 10.72 -7.92
N ALA A 121 10.33 9.82 -7.05
CA ALA A 121 11.44 10.02 -6.14
C ALA A 121 12.56 9.07 -6.56
N MET A 122 13.71 9.62 -6.94
CA MET A 122 14.87 8.84 -7.38
C MET A 122 15.96 8.89 -6.32
N TYR A 123 16.57 7.73 -6.07
CA TYR A 123 17.70 7.56 -5.17
C TYR A 123 18.96 7.38 -6.01
N VAL A 124 20.01 8.13 -5.68
CA VAL A 124 21.30 8.08 -6.36
C VAL A 124 22.35 7.63 -5.35
N TYR A 125 23.04 6.54 -5.69
CA TYR A 125 24.08 5.95 -4.86
C TYR A 125 25.44 6.25 -5.47
N ASP A 126 26.40 6.72 -4.67
CA ASP A 126 27.80 6.79 -5.10
C ASP A 126 28.52 5.45 -4.88
N ALA A 127 29.79 5.36 -5.33
CA ALA A 127 30.61 4.16 -5.20
C ALA A 127 30.86 3.73 -3.73
N ASN A 128 30.62 4.61 -2.76
CA ASN A 128 30.75 4.34 -1.33
C ASN A 128 29.41 3.99 -0.68
N ASN A 129 28.34 3.89 -1.46
CA ASN A 129 26.99 3.57 -0.99
C ASN A 129 26.43 4.60 0.00
N ILE A 130 26.85 5.87 -0.11
CA ILE A 130 26.30 6.97 0.67
C ILE A 130 25.07 7.51 -0.06
N ASP A 131 23.93 7.59 0.65
CA ASP A 131 22.67 8.13 0.13
C ASP A 131 22.84 9.62 -0.22
N HIS A 132 22.84 9.95 -1.52
CA HIS A 132 22.76 11.33 -2.00
C HIS A 132 21.29 11.79 -2.09
N PRO A 133 21.01 13.11 -2.11
CA PRO A 133 19.65 13.65 -1.99
C PRO A 133 18.65 13.04 -2.97
N VAL A 134 17.45 12.77 -2.45
CA VAL A 134 16.29 12.32 -3.25
C VAL A 134 15.97 13.38 -4.29
N LYS A 135 16.06 13.02 -5.58
CA LYS A 135 15.59 13.89 -6.66
C LYS A 135 14.10 13.65 -6.87
N TYR A 136 13.29 14.67 -6.61
CA TYR A 136 11.87 14.67 -6.91
C TYR A 136 11.63 15.19 -8.33
N LEU A 137 10.95 14.40 -9.16
CA LEU A 137 10.58 14.76 -10.53
C LEU A 137 9.08 14.55 -10.69
N SER A 138 8.36 15.55 -11.18
CA SER A 138 6.98 15.37 -11.65
C SER A 138 7.00 15.42 -13.17
N VAL A 139 6.52 14.37 -13.82
CA VAL A 139 6.49 14.25 -15.27
C VAL A 139 5.05 14.07 -15.70
N ASN A 140 4.59 14.92 -16.62
CA ASN A 140 3.29 14.79 -17.24
C ASN A 140 3.48 13.95 -18.51
N ALA A 141 2.84 12.79 -18.61
CA ALA A 141 2.80 12.08 -19.88
C ALA A 141 1.84 12.81 -20.83
N ASN A 142 2.34 13.30 -21.98
CA ASN A 142 1.51 13.92 -23.04
C ASN A 142 0.48 12.93 -23.59
#